data_AF-A0A6N8FYR0-F1
#
_entry.id   AF-A0A6N8FYR0-F1
#
_cell.length_a   1.000
_cell.length_b   1.000
_cell.length_c   1.000
_cell.angle_alpha   90.00
_cell.angle_beta   90.00
_cell.angle_gamma   90.00
#
_symmetry.space_group_name_H-M   'P 1'
#
loop_
_entity.id
_entity.type
_entity.pdbx_description
1 polymer ?
#
loop_
_entity_poly.entity_id
_entity_poly.type
_entity_poly.pdbx_seq_one_letter_code
_entity_poly.pdbx_strand_id
1 'polypeptide(L)' 'MKQNFEEMSVSELRAYVLKHRDDLEAIRTLFHHPHLKEKIMPPLFNEDGVPIEENIKVAEATLKQRIEHENL' A
#
# COMPACT_ATOMS: atom_id res chain seq x y z
N MET A 1 -26.99 -6.08 6.27
CA MET A 1 -26.31 -7.24 5.65
C MET A 1 -24.82 -7.06 5.87
N LYS A 2 -24.10 -8.12 6.26
CA LYS A 2 -22.64 -8.08 6.37
C LYS A 2 -22.08 -8.10 4.94
N GLN A 3 -21.13 -7.22 4.62
CA GLN A 3 -20.51 -7.20 3.29
C GLN A 3 -19.60 -8.43 3.13
N ASN A 4 -19.55 -8.99 1.92
CA ASN A 4 -18.62 -10.06 1.61
C ASN A 4 -17.31 -9.47 1.05
N PHE A 5 -16.37 -9.20 1.95
CA PHE A 5 -15.09 -8.57 1.58
C PHE A 5 -14.19 -9.47 0.73
N GLU A 6 -14.39 -10.79 0.76
CA GLU A 6 -13.59 -11.75 -0.01
C GLU A 6 -13.91 -11.73 -1.51
N GLU A 7 -15.11 -11.27 -1.89
CA GLU A 7 -15.55 -11.14 -3.28
C GLU A 7 -15.22 -9.77 -3.88
N MET A 8 -14.83 -8.80 -3.06
CA MET A 8 -14.48 -7.46 -3.52
C MET A 8 -13.13 -7.44 -4.22
N SER A 9 -13.02 -6.68 -5.31
CA SER A 9 -11.71 -6.34 -5.86
C SER A 9 -10.88 -5.52 -4.87
N VAL A 10 -9.55 -5.52 -5.03
CA VAL A 10 -8.63 -4.71 -4.21
C VAL A 10 -9.01 -3.22 -4.22
N SER A 11 -9.48 -2.69 -5.36
CA SER A 11 -9.89 -1.28 -5.47
C SER A 11 -11.17 -0.98 -4.69
N GLU A 12 -12.17 -1.87 -4.76
CA GLU A 12 -13.43 -1.71 -4.02
C GLU A 12 -13.19 -1.80 -2.52
N LEU A 13 -12.43 -2.81 -2.10
CA LEU A 13 -12.11 -3.02 -0.70
C LEU A 13 -11.25 -1.88 -0.13
N ARG A 14 -10.32 -1.33 -0.91
CA ARG A 14 -9.56 -0.12 -0.54
C ARG A 14 -10.47 1.09 -0.37
N ALA A 15 -11.40 1.33 -1.29
CA ALA A 15 -12.34 2.44 -1.20
C ALA A 15 -13.26 2.31 0.02
N TYR A 16 -13.65 1.08 0.36
CA TYR A 16 -14.41 0.78 1.57
C TYR A 16 -13.60 1.10 2.84
N VAL A 17 -12.40 0.52 2.99
CA VAL A 17 -11.53 0.73 4.15
C VAL A 17 -11.23 2.22 4.39
N LEU A 18 -11.04 3.00 3.31
CA LEU A 18 -10.80 4.45 3.43
C LEU A 18 -11.99 5.22 4.03
N LYS A 19 -13.23 4.74 3.82
CA LYS A 19 -14.47 5.29 4.39
C LYS A 19 -14.79 4.71 5.78
N HIS A 20 -14.29 3.51 6.08
CA HIS A 20 -14.57 2.74 7.29
C HIS A 20 -13.27 2.34 8.00
N ARG A 21 -12.52 3.35 8.45
CA ARG A 21 -11.14 3.17 8.97
C ARG A 21 -11.01 2.34 10.24
N ASP A 22 -12.13 2.09 10.94
CA ASP A 22 -12.17 1.31 12.17
C ASP A 22 -12.64 -0.15 11.94
N ASP A 23 -13.02 -0.50 10.69
CA ASP A 23 -13.43 -1.86 10.36
C ASP A 23 -12.21 -2.77 10.19
N LEU A 24 -11.80 -3.39 11.30
CA LEU A 24 -10.66 -4.29 11.36
C LEU A 24 -10.81 -5.52 10.45
N GLU A 25 -12.03 -5.96 10.17
CA GLU A 25 -12.27 -7.10 9.28
C GLU A 25 -11.95 -6.70 7.84
N ALA A 26 -12.51 -5.58 7.36
CA ALA A 26 -12.22 -5.06 6.03
C ALA A 26 -10.73 -4.75 5.84
N ILE A 27 -10.08 -4.18 6.86
CA ILE A 27 -8.63 -3.90 6.85
C ILE A 27 -7.85 -5.21 6.70
N ARG A 28 -8.14 -6.21 7.54
CA ARG A 28 -7.47 -7.51 7.47
C ARG A 28 -7.65 -8.15 6.11
N THR A 29 -8.87 -8.16 5.57
CA THR A 29 -9.14 -8.73 4.24
C THR A 29 -8.37 -7.99 3.16
N LEU A 30 -8.25 -6.66 3.23
CA LEU A 30 -7.47 -5.89 2.25
C LEU A 30 -6.00 -6.31 2.24
N PHE A 31 -5.35 -6.36 3.41
CA PHE A 31 -3.94 -6.71 3.51
C PHE A 31 -3.63 -8.18 3.19
N HIS A 32 -4.59 -9.09 3.35
CA HIS A 32 -4.44 -10.50 3.00
C HIS A 32 -5.04 -10.87 1.63
N HIS A 33 -5.51 -9.87 0.86
CA HIS A 33 -6.18 -10.13 -0.40
C HIS A 33 -5.21 -10.78 -1.41
N PRO A 34 -5.56 -11.92 -2.06
CA PRO A 34 -4.64 -12.70 -2.89
C PRO A 34 -4.08 -11.94 -4.11
N HIS A 35 -4.80 -10.89 -4.53
CA HIS A 35 -4.40 -10.02 -5.65
C HIS A 35 -3.76 -8.70 -5.20
N LEU A 36 -3.58 -8.46 -3.90
CA LEU A 36 -2.85 -7.29 -3.44
C LEU A 36 -1.36 -7.46 -3.77
N LYS A 37 -0.87 -6.64 -4.69
CA LYS A 37 0.56 -6.56 -4.99
C LYS A 37 1.23 -5.59 -4.02
N GLU A 38 1.93 -6.13 -3.03
CA GLU A 38 2.77 -5.34 -2.15
C GLU A 38 4.04 -4.89 -2.89
N LYS A 39 4.24 -3.58 -3.00
CA LYS A 39 5.51 -3.01 -3.42
C LYS A 39 6.29 -2.65 -2.16
N ILE A 40 7.16 -3.55 -1.73
CA ILE A 40 8.04 -3.35 -0.58
C ILE A 40 9.18 -2.42 -1.01
N MET A 41 9.33 -1.28 -0.33
CA MET A 41 10.50 -0.42 -0.52
C MET A 41 11.68 -0.97 0.30
N PRO A 42 12.91 -0.94 -0.24
CA PRO A 42 14.07 -1.32 0.54
C PRO A 42 14.30 -0.36 1.72
N PRO A 43 15.02 -0.76 2.78
CA PRO A 43 15.31 0.09 3.92
C PRO A 43 16.01 1.39 3.50
N LEU A 44 15.56 2.54 4.00
CA LEU A 44 16.19 3.83 3.69
C LEU A 44 17.43 4.10 4.53
N PHE A 45 17.58 3.41 5.65
CA PHE A 45 18.69 3.52 6.58
C PHE A 45 19.20 2.12 6.93
N ASN A 46 20.49 2.01 7.27
CA ASN A 46 21.05 0.79 7.82
C ASN A 46 20.75 0.68 9.34
N GLU A 47 21.25 -0.38 9.98
CA GLU A 47 21.03 -0.66 11.40
C GLU A 47 21.60 0.44 12.34
N ASP A 48 22.63 1.16 11.90
CA ASP A 48 23.25 2.28 12.62
C ASP A 48 22.52 3.61 12.40
N GLY A 49 21.43 3.62 11.61
CA GLY A 49 20.69 4.84 11.26
C GLY A 49 21.37 5.70 10.19
N VAL A 50 22.36 5.16 9.48
CA VAL A 50 23.01 5.86 8.35
C VAL A 50 22.16 5.70 7.08
N PRO A 51 21.88 6.78 6.34
CA PRO A 51 21.16 6.72 5.08
C PRO A 51 21.80 5.78 4.05
N ILE A 52 21.00 4.98 3.36
CA ILE A 52 21.43 4.16 2.22
C ILE A 52 21.05 4.90 0.93
N GLU A 53 22.00 5.61 0.34
CA GLU A 53 21.75 6.51 -0.79
C GLU A 53 21.10 5.82 -1.99
N GLU A 54 21.51 4.59 -2.33
CA GLU A 54 20.92 3.86 -3.45
C GLU A 54 19.42 3.58 -3.23
N ASN A 55 19.06 3.19 -2.01
CA ASN A 55 17.68 2.88 -1.66
C ASN A 55 16.81 4.15 -1.65
N ILE A 56 17.36 5.28 -1.20
CA ILE A 56 16.69 6.58 -1.24
C ILE A 56 16.41 6.98 -2.69
N LYS A 57 17.37 6.88 -3.60
CA LYS A 57 17.17 7.19 -5.02
C LYS A 57 16.07 6.33 -5.65
N VAL A 58 16.02 5.04 -5.31
CA VAL A 58 14.97 4.12 -5.78
C VAL A 58 13.59 4.51 -5.23
N ALA A 59 13.52 4.88 -3.96
CA ALA A 59 12.28 5.33 -3.31
C ALA A 59 11.77 6.63 -3.94
N GLU A 60 12.64 7.63 -4.13
CA GLU A 60 12.32 8.90 -4.77
C GLU A 60 11.78 8.69 -6.19
N ALA A 61 12.46 7.89 -7.02
CA ALA A 61 12.02 7.58 -8.37
C ALA A 61 10.65 6.87 -8.38
N THR A 62 10.43 5.93 -7.46
CA THR A 62 9.14 5.23 -7.32
C THR A 62 8.01 6.18 -6.93
N LEU A 63 8.25 7.08 -5.97
CA LEU A 63 7.25 8.05 -5.52
C LEU A 63 6.93 9.06 -6.63
N LYS A 64 7.96 9.53 -7.35
CA LYS A 64 7.78 10.44 -8.49
C LYS A 64 6.90 9.81 -9.58
N GLN A 65 7.18 8.56 -9.95
CA GLN A 65 6.35 7.83 -10.93
C GLN A 65 4.88 7.70 -10.47
N ARG A 66 4.63 7.45 -9.18
CA ARG A 66 3.26 7.38 -8.64
C ARG A 66 2.54 8.72 -8.73
N ILE A 67 3.19 9.81 -8.31
CA ILE A 67 2.62 11.15 -8.37
C ILE A 67 2.29 11.53 -9.81
N GLU A 68 3.18 11.21 -10.75
CA GLU A 68 2.94 11.46 -12.18
C GLU A 68 1.76 10.64 -12.73
N HIS A 69 1.62 9.38 -12.32
CA HIS A 69 0.50 8.51 -12.72
C HIS A 69 -0.84 8.86 -12.07
N GLU A 70 -0.86 9.40 -10.85
CA GLU A 70 -2.08 9.75 -10.12
C GLU A 70 -2.64 11.14 -10.50
N ASN A 71 -1.83 12.00 -11.14
CA ASN A 71 -2.24 13.32 -11.62
C ASN A 71 -2.68 13.36 -13.11
N LEU A 72 -2.81 12.20 -13.75
CA LEU A 72 -3.30 12.00 -15.12
C LEU A 72 -4.63 11.23 -15.11
#